data_AF-A0A7Y4IR12-F1
#
_entry.id   AF-A0A7Y4IR12-F1
#
_cell.length_a   1.000
_cell.length_b   1.000
_cell.length_c   1.000
_cell.angle_alpha   90.00
_cell.angle_beta   90.00
_cell.angle_gamma   90.00
#
_symmetry.space_group_name_H-M   'P 1'
#
loop_
_entity.id
_entity.type
_entity.pdbx_description
1 polymer ?
#
loop_
_entity_poly.entity_id
_entity_poly.type
_entity_poly.pdbx_seq_one_letter_code
_entity_poly.pdbx_strand_id
1 'polypeptide(L)'
;MEQLISAIARYHPSFRSEIEGCTSEELERLQSLVGRPLPVPHVDFLLAMGHRMADLSFQDGDFRIETLIQLYAQGKVPRDSAPVIGISRYGIDGNPAQLDERPIELDQDEESGEFVLTAYPPSERPYEFPESLRIFDLVEPTLYEALFAKAYLRYRWSQFTCSRTLFIKAHSPKEVEQGASLLTRFGFEQHSESTVVRYFDRHDATAILSPNPGEHVRISLAAGDEKCLRQLADSLGQLGASQRG
;
A
#
# COMPACT_ATOMS: atom_id res chain seq x y z
N MET A 1 -3.49 -14.55 1.15
CA MET A 1 -3.61 -13.96 -0.21
C MET A 1 -5.05 -13.91 -0.79
N GLU A 2 -5.84 -14.99 -0.80
CA GLU A 2 -7.18 -15.00 -1.46
C GLU A 2 -8.18 -13.92 -1.00
N GLN A 3 -8.16 -13.57 0.28
CA GLN A 3 -9.00 -12.50 0.81
C GLN A 3 -8.67 -11.15 0.15
N LEU A 4 -7.38 -10.83 0.00
CA LEU A 4 -6.91 -9.64 -0.69
C LEU A 4 -7.40 -9.60 -2.15
N ILE A 5 -7.19 -10.70 -2.88
CA ILE A 5 -7.65 -10.80 -4.28
C ILE A 5 -9.16 -10.60 -4.38
N SER A 6 -9.93 -11.17 -3.44
CA SER A 6 -11.38 -10.98 -3.37
C SER A 6 -11.78 -9.54 -3.11
N ALA A 7 -11.06 -8.84 -2.21
CA ALA A 7 -11.29 -7.43 -1.93
C ALA A 7 -11.02 -6.56 -3.16
N ILE A 8 -9.94 -6.83 -3.90
CA ILE A 8 -9.60 -6.11 -5.14
C ILE A 8 -10.64 -6.38 -6.23
N ALA A 9 -11.09 -7.63 -6.37
CA ALA A 9 -12.07 -8.03 -7.37
C ALA A 9 -13.45 -7.33 -7.21
N ARG A 10 -13.76 -6.76 -6.04
CA ARG A 10 -14.94 -5.90 -5.87
C ARG A 10 -14.88 -4.64 -6.73
N TYR A 11 -13.68 -4.10 -6.97
CA TYR A 11 -13.47 -2.85 -7.71
C TYR A 11 -12.99 -3.09 -9.13
N HIS A 12 -12.33 -4.21 -9.36
CA HIS A 12 -11.84 -4.62 -10.66
C HIS A 12 -12.20 -6.10 -10.92
N PRO A 13 -13.41 -6.40 -11.41
CA PRO A 13 -13.92 -7.78 -11.49
C PRO A 13 -13.06 -8.73 -12.32
N SER A 14 -12.32 -8.23 -13.31
CA SER A 14 -11.41 -9.04 -14.13
C SER A 14 -10.02 -9.25 -13.49
N PHE A 15 -9.74 -8.67 -12.32
CA PHE A 15 -8.44 -8.76 -11.65
C PHE A 15 -7.94 -10.21 -11.50
N ARG A 16 -8.84 -11.14 -11.13
CA ARG A 16 -8.50 -12.57 -10.97
C ARG A 16 -7.98 -13.21 -12.26
N SER A 17 -8.49 -12.80 -13.42
CA SER A 17 -8.01 -13.32 -14.72
C SER A 17 -6.76 -12.61 -15.24
N GLU A 18 -6.39 -11.48 -14.63
CA GLU A 18 -5.26 -10.64 -15.06
C GLU A 18 -3.99 -10.90 -14.25
N ILE A 19 -4.08 -11.60 -13.11
CA ILE A 19 -2.92 -12.04 -12.34
C ILE A 19 -2.44 -13.42 -12.79
N GLU A 20 -1.17 -13.73 -12.51
CA GLU A 20 -0.56 -15.01 -12.82
C GLU A 20 0.54 -15.30 -11.80
N GLY A 21 0.41 -16.41 -11.09
CA GLY A 21 1.37 -16.88 -10.09
C GLY A 21 2.51 -17.70 -10.68
N CYS A 22 3.63 -17.79 -9.97
CA CYS A 22 4.73 -18.67 -10.35
C CYS A 22 4.43 -20.15 -10.08
N THR A 23 5.21 -21.02 -10.72
CA THR A 23 5.17 -22.46 -10.48
C THR A 23 5.93 -22.86 -9.21
N SER A 24 5.64 -24.05 -8.67
CA SER A 24 6.40 -24.60 -7.54
C SER A 24 7.88 -24.79 -7.87
N GLU A 25 8.21 -25.17 -9.12
CA GLU A 25 9.59 -25.34 -9.57
C GLU A 25 10.38 -24.02 -9.53
N GLU A 26 9.75 -22.91 -9.95
CA GLU A 26 10.37 -21.58 -9.90
C GLU A 26 10.53 -21.09 -8.46
N LEU A 27 9.55 -21.35 -7.60
CA LEU A 27 9.63 -21.03 -6.18
C LEU A 27 10.77 -21.80 -5.49
N GLU A 28 10.89 -23.10 -5.75
CA GLU A 28 11.99 -23.93 -5.26
C GLU A 28 13.35 -23.44 -5.76
N ARG A 29 13.42 -23.07 -7.04
CA ARG A 29 14.61 -22.47 -7.64
C ARG A 29 15.00 -21.16 -6.96
N LEU A 30 14.05 -20.26 -6.72
CA LEU A 30 14.30 -19.01 -6.01
C LEU A 30 14.81 -19.30 -4.60
N GLN A 31 14.14 -20.15 -3.82
CA GLN A 31 14.57 -20.52 -2.46
C GLN A 31 16.00 -21.10 -2.43
N SER A 32 16.34 -21.93 -3.42
CA SER A 32 17.71 -22.47 -3.56
C SER A 32 18.74 -21.37 -3.80
N LEU A 33 18.41 -20.37 -4.62
CA LEU A 33 19.29 -19.22 -4.89
C LEU A 33 19.43 -18.29 -3.68
N VAL A 34 18.34 -18.04 -2.95
CA VAL A 34 18.35 -17.28 -1.70
C VAL A 34 19.13 -18.03 -0.61
N GLY A 35 19.09 -19.37 -0.61
CA GLY A 35 19.80 -20.22 0.35
C GLY A 35 19.04 -20.50 1.65
N ARG A 36 17.74 -20.14 1.71
CA ARG A 36 16.85 -20.35 2.85
C ARG A 36 15.37 -20.33 2.40
N PRO A 37 14.43 -20.82 3.22
CA PRO A 37 13.00 -20.68 2.96
C PRO A 37 12.60 -19.19 2.83
N LEU A 38 11.66 -18.90 1.94
CA LEU A 38 11.09 -17.55 1.84
C LEU A 38 10.02 -17.33 2.93
N PRO A 39 9.82 -16.09 3.41
CA PRO A 39 8.70 -15.76 4.28
C PRO A 39 7.36 -16.15 3.68
N VAL A 40 6.43 -16.64 4.51
CA VAL A 40 5.10 -17.08 4.07
C VAL A 40 4.37 -16.00 3.24
N PRO A 41 4.36 -14.71 3.63
CA PRO A 41 3.70 -13.68 2.82
C PRO A 41 4.29 -13.52 1.42
N HIS A 42 5.61 -13.71 1.28
CA HIS A 42 6.29 -13.66 -0.02
C HIS A 42 5.95 -14.89 -0.88
N VAL A 43 5.92 -16.08 -0.28
CA VAL A 43 5.49 -17.31 -0.97
C VAL A 43 4.06 -17.18 -1.48
N ASP A 44 3.14 -16.77 -0.62
CA ASP A 44 1.74 -16.51 -0.93
C ASP A 44 1.58 -15.52 -2.10
N PHE A 45 2.40 -14.48 -2.10
CA PHE A 45 2.43 -13.48 -3.15
C PHE A 45 2.91 -14.04 -4.48
N LEU A 46 4.06 -14.73 -4.50
CA LEU A 46 4.63 -15.27 -5.73
C LEU A 46 3.71 -16.34 -6.35
N LEU A 47 3.12 -17.21 -5.54
CA LEU A 47 2.18 -18.23 -6.01
C LEU A 47 0.87 -17.64 -6.57
N ALA A 48 0.53 -16.41 -6.23
CA ALA A 48 -0.67 -15.74 -6.74
C ALA A 48 -0.39 -14.79 -7.92
N MET A 49 0.74 -14.08 -7.90
CA MET A 49 1.02 -12.97 -8.82
C MET A 49 2.50 -12.88 -9.26
N GLY A 50 3.28 -13.93 -9.07
CA GLY A 50 4.72 -13.95 -9.33
C GLY A 50 5.13 -13.74 -10.79
N HIS A 51 4.28 -14.01 -11.78
CA HIS A 51 4.54 -13.67 -13.19
C HIS A 51 3.86 -12.38 -13.62
N ARG A 52 2.63 -12.16 -13.13
CA ARG A 52 1.81 -11.02 -13.53
C ARG A 52 0.94 -10.54 -12.37
N MET A 53 0.97 -9.24 -12.15
CA MET A 53 0.24 -8.55 -11.07
C MET A 53 -0.89 -7.65 -11.62
N ALA A 54 -1.42 -7.99 -12.80
CA ALA A 54 -2.26 -7.10 -13.59
C ALA A 54 -1.57 -5.73 -13.77
N ASP A 55 -2.30 -4.65 -13.53
CA ASP A 55 -1.84 -3.26 -13.61
C ASP A 55 -1.27 -2.72 -12.28
N LEU A 56 -0.99 -3.59 -11.31
CA LEU A 56 -0.40 -3.21 -10.02
C LEU A 56 1.11 -3.07 -10.15
N SER A 57 1.59 -1.95 -10.69
CA SER A 57 3.01 -1.59 -10.61
C SER A 57 3.32 -0.86 -9.30
N PHE A 58 4.43 -1.20 -8.64
CA PHE A 58 4.97 -0.38 -7.55
C PHE A 58 6.15 0.43 -8.09
N GLN A 59 5.97 1.74 -8.31
CA GLN A 59 7.10 2.65 -8.63
C GLN A 59 7.98 2.15 -9.80
N ASP A 60 7.36 1.71 -10.89
CA ASP A 60 8.06 1.06 -12.03
C ASP A 60 8.96 -0.12 -11.66
N GLY A 61 8.69 -0.66 -10.48
CA GLY A 61 9.39 -1.77 -9.88
C GLY A 61 8.93 -3.10 -10.40
N ASP A 62 9.84 -4.06 -10.33
CA ASP A 62 9.68 -5.38 -10.90
C ASP A 62 9.78 -6.44 -9.82
N PHE A 63 8.65 -7.12 -9.58
CA PHE A 63 8.45 -8.16 -8.57
C PHE A 63 8.33 -9.54 -9.20
N ARG A 64 8.54 -9.63 -10.52
CA ARG A 64 8.37 -10.88 -11.25
C ARG A 64 9.41 -11.89 -10.80
N ILE A 65 8.99 -13.15 -10.70
CA ILE A 65 9.81 -14.26 -10.24
C ILE A 65 11.08 -14.42 -11.08
N GLU A 66 11.02 -14.17 -12.39
CA GLU A 66 12.17 -14.23 -13.29
C GLU A 66 13.20 -13.15 -12.96
N THR A 67 12.73 -11.95 -12.62
CA THR A 67 13.58 -10.83 -12.20
C THR A 67 14.25 -11.15 -10.87
N LEU A 68 13.52 -11.70 -9.90
CA LEU A 68 14.09 -12.12 -8.61
C LEU A 68 15.11 -13.23 -8.78
N ILE A 69 14.79 -14.27 -9.56
CA ILE A 69 15.73 -15.36 -9.88
C ILE A 69 17.00 -14.80 -10.53
N GLN A 70 16.88 -13.86 -11.48
CA GLN A 70 18.02 -13.25 -12.15
C GLN A 70 18.89 -12.44 -11.16
N LEU A 71 18.28 -11.65 -10.27
CA LEU A 71 18.99 -10.88 -9.25
C LEU A 71 19.84 -11.77 -8.33
N TYR A 72 19.23 -12.80 -7.77
CA TYR A 72 19.92 -13.71 -6.85
C TYR A 72 20.96 -14.57 -7.58
N ALA A 73 20.69 -15.03 -8.80
CA ALA A 73 21.66 -15.79 -9.60
C ALA A 73 22.90 -14.97 -9.96
N GLN A 74 22.78 -13.65 -10.08
CA GLN A 74 23.90 -12.74 -10.33
C GLN A 74 24.68 -12.38 -9.07
N GLY A 75 24.24 -12.81 -7.87
CA GLY A 75 24.88 -12.45 -6.60
C GLY A 75 24.75 -10.96 -6.27
N LYS A 76 23.76 -10.26 -6.85
CA LYS A 76 23.51 -8.83 -6.59
C LYS A 76 22.85 -8.56 -5.24
N VAL A 77 22.29 -9.60 -4.62
CA VAL A 77 21.64 -9.55 -3.32
C VAL A 77 22.51 -10.30 -2.32
N PRO A 78 22.94 -9.67 -1.21
CA PRO A 78 23.63 -10.37 -0.13
C PRO A 78 22.76 -11.52 0.42
N ARG A 79 23.37 -12.67 0.71
CA ARG A 79 22.62 -13.81 1.27
C ARG A 79 22.18 -13.60 2.72
N ASP A 80 22.89 -12.73 3.43
CA ASP A 80 22.67 -12.46 4.85
C ASP A 80 21.73 -11.26 5.09
N SER A 81 21.23 -10.60 4.03
CA SER A 81 20.25 -9.50 4.15
C SER A 81 18.83 -10.03 4.35
N ALA A 82 17.84 -9.16 4.52
CA ALA A 82 16.43 -9.52 4.39
C ALA A 82 16.12 -10.03 2.95
N PRO A 83 15.10 -10.89 2.77
CA PRO A 83 14.66 -11.32 1.44
C PRO A 83 14.26 -10.12 0.58
N VAL A 84 14.84 -10.03 -0.62
CA VAL A 84 14.45 -9.05 -1.63
C VAL A 84 13.24 -9.60 -2.38
N ILE A 85 12.17 -8.82 -2.42
CA ILE A 85 10.89 -9.20 -3.02
C ILE A 85 10.60 -8.44 -4.33
N GLY A 86 11.42 -7.43 -4.64
CA GLY A 86 11.31 -6.63 -5.85
C GLY A 86 12.45 -5.64 -5.99
N ILE A 87 12.46 -4.93 -7.11
CA ILE A 87 13.34 -3.78 -7.34
C ILE A 87 12.45 -2.58 -7.56
N SER A 88 12.63 -1.48 -6.84
CA SER A 88 12.04 -0.18 -7.18
C SER A 88 12.96 0.60 -8.11
N ARG A 89 12.39 1.37 -9.03
CA ARG A 89 13.15 2.21 -9.97
C ARG A 89 12.75 3.67 -9.81
N TYR A 90 13.72 4.54 -9.56
CA TYR A 90 13.48 5.97 -9.36
C TYR A 90 14.27 6.81 -10.35
N GLY A 91 13.66 7.88 -10.88
CA GLY A 91 14.39 8.89 -11.64
C GLY A 91 15.38 9.64 -10.76
N ILE A 92 16.65 9.70 -11.16
CA ILE A 92 17.70 10.44 -10.45
C ILE A 92 17.50 11.94 -10.72
N ASP A 93 17.37 12.73 -9.65
CA ASP A 93 17.19 14.19 -9.71
C ASP A 93 16.06 14.65 -10.65
N GLY A 94 14.95 13.91 -10.65
CA GLY A 94 13.78 14.19 -11.48
C GLY A 94 13.95 13.86 -12.97
N ASN A 95 15.07 13.23 -13.36
CA ASN A 95 15.30 12.76 -14.72
C ASN A 95 14.82 11.31 -14.90
N PRO A 96 13.71 11.05 -15.60
CA PRO A 96 13.19 9.70 -15.80
C PRO A 96 14.08 8.83 -16.71
N ALA A 97 15.05 9.42 -17.44
CA ALA A 97 15.97 8.67 -18.28
C ALA A 97 17.15 8.05 -17.51
N GLN A 98 17.37 8.46 -16.25
CA GLN A 98 18.38 7.90 -15.37
C GLN A 98 17.69 7.25 -14.18
N LEU A 99 17.69 5.92 -14.15
CA LEU A 99 17.00 5.16 -13.09
C LEU A 99 18.01 4.65 -12.06
N ASP A 100 17.74 4.93 -10.78
CA ASP A 100 18.34 4.26 -9.64
C ASP A 100 17.49 3.03 -9.30
N GLU A 101 18.11 1.86 -9.24
CA GLU A 101 17.47 0.60 -8.90
C GLU A 101 17.75 0.28 -7.43
N ARG A 102 16.70 0.17 -6.60
CA ARG A 102 16.84 -0.19 -5.18
C ARG A 102 16.07 -1.47 -4.86
N PRO A 103 16.67 -2.42 -4.13
CA PRO A 103 15.95 -3.59 -3.67
C PRO A 103 14.81 -3.17 -2.72
N ILE A 104 13.67 -3.84 -2.85
CA ILE A 104 12.58 -3.79 -1.88
C ILE A 104 12.71 -5.06 -1.05
N GLU A 105 12.83 -4.88 0.26
CA GLU A 105 13.09 -5.95 1.21
C GLU A 105 11.82 -6.25 2.01
N LEU A 106 11.72 -7.48 2.50
CA LEU A 106 10.65 -7.92 3.38
C LEU A 106 11.29 -8.41 4.68
N ASP A 107 11.20 -7.61 5.73
CA ASP A 107 11.80 -7.92 7.02
C ASP A 107 10.73 -8.27 8.06
N GLN A 108 11.14 -8.98 9.12
CA GLN A 108 10.25 -9.28 10.23
C GLN A 108 10.36 -8.16 11.27
N ASP A 109 9.24 -7.49 11.55
CA ASP A 109 9.16 -6.53 12.63
C ASP A 109 9.36 -7.25 13.98
N GLU A 110 10.31 -6.77 14.80
CA GLU A 110 10.70 -7.44 16.04
C GLU A 110 9.61 -7.39 17.12
N GLU A 111 8.75 -6.37 17.10
CA GLU A 111 7.70 -6.18 18.10
C GLU A 111 6.44 -7.01 17.80
N SER A 112 5.95 -6.95 16.56
CA SER A 112 4.74 -7.64 16.13
C SER A 112 4.99 -9.05 15.59
N GLY A 113 6.21 -9.34 15.12
CA GLY A 113 6.54 -10.56 14.39
C GLY A 113 5.96 -10.62 12.98
N GLU A 114 5.33 -9.54 12.49
CA GLU A 114 4.79 -9.46 11.13
C GLU A 114 5.89 -9.15 10.11
N PHE A 115 5.69 -9.58 8.86
CA PHE A 115 6.62 -9.24 7.78
C PHE A 115 6.19 -7.92 7.12
N VAL A 116 7.05 -6.91 7.20
CA VAL A 116 6.83 -5.56 6.69
C VAL A 116 7.78 -5.24 5.55
N LEU A 117 7.34 -4.36 4.65
CA LEU A 117 8.18 -3.88 3.56
C LEU A 117 9.20 -2.88 4.11
N THR A 118 10.48 -3.22 4.00
CA THR A 118 11.60 -2.35 4.29
C THR A 118 12.23 -1.85 2.99
N ALA A 119 12.86 -0.66 3.03
CA ALA A 119 13.43 0.02 1.85
C ALA A 119 12.41 0.51 0.79
N TYR A 120 11.22 0.94 1.22
CA TYR A 120 10.18 1.49 0.34
C TYR A 120 9.66 2.85 0.84
N PRO A 121 9.88 3.97 0.12
CA PRO A 121 11.14 4.52 -0.43
C PRO A 121 12.07 5.12 0.66
N PRO A 122 13.32 5.51 0.36
CA PRO A 122 14.25 6.12 1.33
C PRO A 122 13.74 7.46 1.88
N SER A 123 13.97 7.68 3.17
CA SER A 123 13.54 8.82 4.00
C SER A 123 14.04 10.21 3.56
N GLU A 124 14.94 10.30 2.58
CA GLU A 124 15.68 11.53 2.32
C GLU A 124 14.93 12.56 1.46
N ARG A 125 13.91 12.17 0.67
CA ARG A 125 13.17 13.11 -0.22
C ARG A 125 11.65 12.84 -0.40
N PRO A 126 10.84 12.80 0.67
CA PRO A 126 9.39 12.52 0.59
C PRO A 126 8.59 13.55 -0.25
N TYR A 127 9.14 14.75 -0.48
CA TYR A 127 8.49 15.82 -1.25
C TYR A 127 8.53 15.61 -2.77
N GLU A 128 9.40 14.74 -3.28
CA GLU A 128 9.52 14.45 -4.73
C GLU A 128 8.47 13.44 -5.24
N PHE A 129 7.70 12.83 -4.33
CA PHE A 129 6.71 11.82 -4.68
C PHE A 129 5.28 12.37 -4.82
N PRO A 130 4.47 11.84 -5.77
CA PRO A 130 3.02 12.01 -5.80
C PRO A 130 2.36 11.83 -4.43
N GLU A 131 1.29 12.58 -4.15
CA GLU A 131 0.62 12.57 -2.83
C GLU A 131 0.16 11.17 -2.39
N SER A 132 -0.20 10.31 -3.35
CA SER A 132 -0.55 8.90 -3.15
C SER A 132 0.59 8.04 -2.62
N LEU A 133 1.84 8.44 -2.86
CA LEU A 133 3.05 7.74 -2.40
C LEU A 133 3.51 8.23 -1.02
N ARG A 134 3.33 9.51 -0.70
CA ARG A 134 3.57 10.06 0.66
C ARG A 134 2.72 9.39 1.76
N ILE A 135 1.67 8.65 1.39
CA ILE A 135 0.84 7.86 2.31
C ILE A 135 1.57 6.59 2.77
N PHE A 136 2.42 6.04 1.91
CA PHE A 136 3.20 4.83 2.19
C PHE A 136 4.52 5.13 2.89
N ASP A 137 5.13 6.30 2.66
CA ASP A 137 6.44 6.67 3.21
C ASP A 137 6.48 6.80 4.75
N LEU A 138 5.34 6.77 5.44
CA LEU A 138 5.23 7.07 6.87
C LEU A 138 4.92 5.84 7.74
N VAL A 139 4.72 4.69 7.12
CA VAL A 139 4.32 3.45 7.80
C VAL A 139 4.94 2.29 7.06
N GLU A 140 5.64 1.39 7.77
CA GLU A 140 6.14 0.12 7.23
C GLU A 140 4.94 -0.83 7.04
N PRO A 141 4.37 -0.94 5.83
CA PRO A 141 3.17 -1.74 5.64
C PRO A 141 3.54 -3.20 5.47
N THR A 142 2.65 -4.10 5.86
CA THR A 142 2.78 -5.50 5.41
C THR A 142 2.68 -5.58 3.89
N LEU A 143 3.25 -6.62 3.27
CA LEU A 143 3.13 -6.83 1.82
C LEU A 143 1.65 -6.83 1.37
N TYR A 144 0.76 -7.42 2.16
CA TYR A 144 -0.67 -7.44 1.84
C TYR A 144 -1.32 -6.06 1.91
N GLU A 145 -1.02 -5.26 2.93
CA GLU A 145 -1.52 -3.88 3.04
C GLU A 145 -0.99 -3.03 1.89
N ALA A 146 0.28 -3.18 1.52
CA ALA A 146 0.89 -2.47 0.40
C ALA A 146 0.21 -2.80 -0.94
N LEU A 147 -0.02 -4.09 -1.22
CA LEU A 147 -0.75 -4.56 -2.40
C LEU A 147 -2.19 -4.06 -2.40
N PHE A 148 -2.88 -4.14 -1.26
CA PHE A 148 -4.25 -3.67 -1.12
C PHE A 148 -4.36 -2.18 -1.41
N ALA A 149 -3.53 -1.38 -0.76
CA ALA A 149 -3.51 0.05 -0.90
C ALA A 149 -3.23 0.50 -2.35
N LYS A 150 -2.29 -0.18 -3.05
CA LYS A 150 -2.05 0.06 -4.48
C LYS A 150 -3.29 -0.22 -5.32
N ALA A 151 -3.90 -1.38 -5.13
CA ALA A 151 -5.10 -1.75 -5.85
C ALA A 151 -6.28 -0.81 -5.53
N TYR A 152 -6.41 -0.41 -4.28
CA TYR A 152 -7.43 0.53 -3.83
C TYR A 152 -7.29 1.89 -4.52
N LEU A 153 -6.08 2.46 -4.53
CA LEU A 153 -5.80 3.72 -5.20
C LEU A 153 -5.98 3.61 -6.73
N ARG A 154 -5.55 2.51 -7.32
CA ARG A 154 -5.62 2.28 -8.77
C ARG A 154 -7.05 2.07 -9.26
N TYR A 155 -7.82 1.23 -8.58
CA TYR A 155 -9.11 0.74 -9.08
C TYR A 155 -10.31 1.38 -8.41
N ARG A 156 -10.24 1.73 -7.12
CA ARG A 156 -11.36 2.31 -6.39
C ARG A 156 -11.30 3.83 -6.35
N TRP A 157 -10.19 4.39 -5.89
CA TRP A 157 -10.03 5.83 -5.74
C TRP A 157 -10.18 6.57 -7.09
N SER A 158 -9.63 6.00 -8.16
CA SER A 158 -9.68 6.56 -9.52
C SER A 158 -11.09 6.64 -10.13
N GLN A 159 -12.10 5.98 -9.53
CA GLN A 159 -13.49 6.05 -9.99
C GLN A 159 -14.17 7.38 -9.64
N PHE A 160 -13.54 8.19 -8.79
CA PHE A 160 -14.09 9.44 -8.28
C PHE A 160 -13.39 10.64 -8.92
N THR A 161 -14.17 11.66 -9.29
CA THR A 161 -13.68 12.85 -10.00
C THR A 161 -13.28 13.98 -9.06
N CYS A 162 -13.78 13.97 -7.83
CA CYS A 162 -13.57 15.03 -6.85
C CYS A 162 -12.86 14.43 -5.64
N SER A 163 -11.81 15.10 -5.15
CA SER A 163 -11.08 14.69 -3.95
C SER A 163 -10.72 15.88 -3.06
N ARG A 164 -10.71 15.66 -1.75
CA ARG A 164 -10.31 16.67 -0.75
C ARG A 164 -9.60 16.01 0.43
N THR A 165 -8.52 16.62 0.86
CA THR A 165 -7.77 16.19 2.05
C THR A 165 -8.10 17.09 3.24
N LEU A 166 -8.37 16.47 4.38
CA LEU A 166 -8.58 17.12 5.67
C LEU A 166 -7.45 16.74 6.62
N PHE A 167 -7.03 17.70 7.45
CA PHE A 167 -6.07 17.48 8.52
C PHE A 167 -6.76 17.71 9.85
N ILE A 168 -6.87 16.64 10.65
CA ILE A 168 -7.46 16.67 11.98
C ILE A 168 -6.34 16.48 12.98
N LYS A 169 -6.18 17.38 13.95
CA LYS A 169 -5.20 17.16 15.03
C LYS A 169 -5.57 15.89 15.80
N ALA A 170 -4.60 15.01 15.97
CA ALA A 170 -4.70 13.87 16.87
C ALA A 170 -3.38 13.78 17.64
N HIS A 171 -3.49 13.78 18.96
CA HIS A 171 -2.37 13.70 19.90
C HIS A 171 -2.24 12.30 20.51
N SER A 172 -3.17 11.40 20.22
CA SER A 172 -3.22 10.05 20.77
C SER A 172 -3.83 9.04 19.79
N PRO A 173 -3.51 7.74 19.91
CA PRO A 173 -4.16 6.67 19.15
C PRO A 173 -5.70 6.69 19.30
N LYS A 174 -6.21 7.06 20.48
CA LYS A 174 -7.66 7.17 20.73
C LYS A 174 -8.34 8.22 19.81
N GLU A 175 -7.66 9.31 19.49
CA GLU A 175 -8.20 10.33 18.57
C GLU A 175 -8.14 9.85 17.11
N VAL A 176 -7.19 8.98 16.75
CA VAL A 176 -7.19 8.28 15.46
C VAL A 176 -8.44 7.37 15.35
N GLU A 177 -8.75 6.62 16.40
CA GLU A 177 -9.96 5.78 16.48
C GLU A 177 -11.25 6.60 16.39
N GLN A 178 -11.26 7.80 16.96
CA GLN A 178 -12.40 8.71 16.84
C GLN A 178 -12.58 9.16 15.38
N GLY A 179 -11.50 9.45 14.66
CA GLY A 179 -11.53 9.74 13.23
C GLY A 179 -12.14 8.59 12.41
N ALA A 180 -11.72 7.35 12.68
CA ALA A 180 -12.29 6.17 12.05
C ALA A 180 -13.79 6.01 12.37
N SER A 181 -14.16 6.16 13.65
CA SER A 181 -15.55 6.07 14.12
C SER A 181 -16.45 7.14 13.49
N LEU A 182 -15.91 8.34 13.22
CA LEU A 182 -16.64 9.38 12.51
C LEU A 182 -16.99 8.94 11.09
N LEU A 183 -16.03 8.39 10.34
CA LEU A 183 -16.28 7.88 8.99
C LEU A 183 -17.38 6.80 9.01
N THR A 184 -17.35 5.87 9.96
CA THR A 184 -18.42 4.86 10.11
C THR A 184 -19.80 5.49 10.33
N ARG A 185 -19.92 6.59 11.09
CA ARG A 185 -21.19 7.30 11.28
C ARG A 185 -21.71 7.95 9.99
N PHE A 186 -20.84 8.26 9.03
CA PHE A 186 -21.19 8.75 7.70
C PHE A 186 -21.47 7.62 6.69
N GLY A 187 -21.60 6.38 7.17
CA GLY A 187 -21.95 5.21 6.37
C GLY A 187 -20.77 4.61 5.62
N PHE A 188 -19.53 4.94 6.00
CA PHE A 188 -18.36 4.28 5.46
C PHE A 188 -18.09 2.95 6.17
N GLU A 189 -17.70 1.94 5.40
CA GLU A 189 -17.27 0.63 5.89
C GLU A 189 -15.74 0.53 5.79
N GLN A 190 -15.08 0.17 6.89
CA GLN A 190 -13.63 -0.03 6.87
C GLN A 190 -13.28 -1.37 6.24
N HIS A 191 -12.22 -1.38 5.43
CA HIS A 191 -11.62 -2.60 4.91
C HIS A 191 -10.85 -3.38 5.98
N SER A 192 -11.08 -4.70 6.04
CA SER A 192 -10.36 -5.61 6.93
C SER A 192 -8.89 -5.76 6.59
N GLU A 193 -8.51 -5.47 5.35
CA GLU A 193 -7.14 -5.56 4.83
C GLU A 193 -6.27 -4.36 5.24
N SER A 194 -6.84 -3.42 6.01
CA SER A 194 -6.23 -2.15 6.37
C SER A 194 -5.99 -2.07 7.87
N THR A 195 -4.73 -1.88 8.28
CA THR A 195 -4.33 -1.87 9.70
C THR A 195 -3.94 -0.46 10.11
N VAL A 196 -2.82 0.04 9.60
CA VAL A 196 -2.26 1.34 10.00
C VAL A 196 -2.88 2.45 9.17
N VAL A 197 -2.86 2.32 7.85
CA VAL A 197 -3.60 3.21 6.96
C VAL A 197 -4.95 2.58 6.71
N ARG A 198 -6.03 3.25 7.12
CA ARG A 198 -7.37 2.68 7.05
C ARG A 198 -8.08 3.15 5.80
N TYR A 199 -8.56 2.18 5.02
CA TYR A 199 -9.32 2.42 3.81
C TYR A 199 -10.80 2.20 4.08
N PHE A 200 -11.62 3.12 3.61
CA PHE A 200 -13.04 3.18 3.90
C PHE A 200 -13.83 3.30 2.60
N ASP A 201 -14.79 2.42 2.41
CA ASP A 201 -15.65 2.39 1.23
C ASP A 201 -17.07 2.81 1.57
N ARG A 202 -17.69 3.54 0.66
CA ARG A 202 -19.12 3.86 0.63
C ARG A 202 -19.55 3.85 -0.83
N HIS A 203 -20.79 3.50 -1.14
CA HIS A 203 -21.25 3.36 -2.53
C HIS A 203 -20.84 4.55 -3.44
N ASP A 204 -21.02 5.79 -2.97
CA ASP A 204 -20.79 7.04 -3.70
C ASP A 204 -19.53 7.82 -3.30
N ALA A 205 -18.73 7.31 -2.36
CA ALA A 205 -17.55 7.98 -1.84
C ALA A 205 -16.52 7.01 -1.25
N THR A 206 -15.27 7.43 -1.13
CA THR A 206 -14.20 6.69 -0.44
C THR A 206 -13.47 7.61 0.53
N ALA A 207 -12.89 7.03 1.58
CA ALA A 207 -11.98 7.72 2.46
C ALA A 207 -10.70 6.91 2.73
N ILE A 208 -9.60 7.61 2.95
CA ILE A 208 -8.33 7.06 3.43
C ILE A 208 -7.96 7.84 4.69
N LEU A 209 -7.86 7.15 5.81
CA LEU A 209 -7.41 7.70 7.07
C LEU A 209 -5.98 7.22 7.31
N SER A 210 -5.04 8.16 7.30
CA SER A 210 -3.62 7.90 7.50
C SER A 210 -3.17 8.64 8.76
N PRO A 211 -2.64 7.94 9.77
CA PRO A 211 -2.00 8.61 10.91
C PRO A 211 -0.72 9.29 10.40
N ASN A 212 -0.51 10.57 10.74
CA ASN A 212 0.78 11.23 10.57
C ASN A 212 1.45 11.30 11.95
N PRO A 213 2.53 10.53 12.20
CA PRO A 213 3.20 10.53 13.49
C PRO A 213 3.57 11.95 13.94
N GLY A 214 3.16 12.32 15.16
CA GLY A 214 3.57 13.57 15.82
C GLY A 214 2.74 14.83 15.54
N GLU A 215 1.76 14.82 14.63
CA GLU A 215 1.07 16.08 14.27
C GLU A 215 -0.45 15.98 14.02
N HIS A 216 -0.89 15.16 13.04
CA HIS A 216 -2.26 15.18 12.54
C HIS A 216 -2.70 13.80 12.01
N VAL A 217 -3.99 13.50 12.05
CA VAL A 217 -4.60 12.49 11.17
C VAL A 217 -4.94 13.15 9.85
N ARG A 218 -4.49 12.56 8.75
CA ARG A 218 -4.92 12.93 7.41
C ARG A 218 -6.12 12.08 7.03
N ILE A 219 -7.22 12.72 6.65
CA ILE A 219 -8.37 12.08 6.03
C ILE A 219 -8.47 12.56 4.59
N SER A 220 -8.17 11.68 3.64
CA SER A 220 -8.36 11.94 2.22
C SER A 220 -9.72 11.41 1.81
N LEU A 221 -10.57 12.26 1.24
CA LEU A 221 -11.91 11.91 0.77
C LEU A 221 -11.95 12.00 -0.76
N ALA A 222 -12.67 11.09 -1.41
CA ALA A 222 -13.06 11.23 -2.81
C ALA A 222 -14.52 10.85 -3.02
N ALA A 223 -15.21 11.54 -3.93
CA ALA A 223 -16.62 11.32 -4.24
C ALA A 223 -16.93 11.60 -5.71
N GLY A 224 -18.09 11.11 -6.18
CA GLY A 224 -18.51 11.24 -7.58
C GLY A 224 -18.91 12.65 -7.98
N ASP A 225 -19.22 13.52 -7.01
CA ASP A 225 -19.60 14.90 -7.26
C ASP A 225 -19.14 15.86 -6.14
N GLU A 226 -18.94 17.11 -6.52
CA GLU A 226 -18.43 18.19 -5.66
C GLU A 226 -19.37 18.53 -4.50
N LYS A 227 -20.70 18.38 -4.68
CA LYS A 227 -21.67 18.69 -3.63
C LYS A 227 -21.60 17.64 -2.52
N CYS A 228 -21.56 16.36 -2.87
CA CYS A 228 -21.37 15.26 -1.92
C CYS A 228 -20.03 15.43 -1.16
N LEU A 229 -18.94 15.68 -1.88
CA LEU A 229 -17.62 15.88 -1.28
C LEU A 229 -17.61 17.04 -0.27
N ARG A 230 -18.23 18.17 -0.62
CA ARG A 230 -18.33 19.34 0.26
C ARG A 230 -19.14 19.02 1.51
N GLN A 231 -20.29 18.37 1.38
CA GLN A 231 -21.13 17.99 2.52
C GLN A 231 -20.39 17.04 3.48
N LEU A 232 -19.68 16.05 2.94
CA LEU A 232 -18.83 15.15 3.72
C LEU A 232 -17.74 15.93 4.47
N ALA A 233 -17.00 16.77 3.75
CA ALA A 233 -15.87 17.51 4.29
C ALA A 233 -16.29 18.50 5.37
N ASP A 234 -17.37 19.24 5.16
CA ASP A 234 -17.90 20.21 6.12
C ASP A 234 -18.40 19.50 7.38
N SER A 235 -19.09 18.36 7.23
CA SER A 235 -19.61 17.60 8.37
C SER A 235 -18.49 16.99 9.21
N LEU A 236 -17.46 16.43 8.57
CA LEU A 236 -16.27 15.91 9.25
C LEU A 236 -15.45 17.02 9.91
N GLY A 237 -15.31 18.18 9.26
CA GLY A 237 -14.60 19.34 9.79
C GLY A 237 -15.27 19.95 11.03
N GLN A 238 -16.60 20.04 11.05
CA GLN A 238 -17.36 20.54 12.21
C GLN A 238 -17.26 19.60 13.40
N LEU A 239 -17.41 18.28 13.20
CA LEU A 239 -17.33 17.30 14.27
C LEU A 239 -15.93 17.21 14.89
N GLY A 240 -14.87 17.42 14.10
CA GLY A 240 -13.50 17.53 14.62
C GLY A 240 -13.26 18.78 15.47
N ALA A 241 -14.04 19.85 15.29
CA ALA A 241 -13.97 21.06 16.11
C ALA A 241 -14.80 20.95 17.39
N SER A 242 -15.98 20.31 17.34
CA SER A 242 -16.88 20.20 18.50
C SER A 242 -16.41 19.22 19.58
N GLN A 243 -15.54 18.25 19.28
CA GLN A 243 -15.00 17.33 20.29
C GLN A 243 -13.85 17.93 21.14
N ARG A 244 -13.54 19.22 20.95
CA ARG A 244 -12.50 19.94 21.72
C ARG A 244 -13.03 20.83 22.86
N GLY A 245 -14.34 20.86 23.07
CA GLY A 245 -14.99 21.57 24.17
C GLY A 245 -15.54 20.62 25.21
#